data_AF-A0A7V7MJK2-F1
#
_entry.id   AF-A0A7V7MJK2-F1
#
_cell.length_a   1.000
_cell.length_b   1.000
_cell.length_c   1.000
_cell.angle_alpha   90.00
_cell.angle_beta   90.00
_cell.angle_gamma   90.00
#
_symmetry.space_group_name_H-M   'P 1'
#
loop_
_entity.id
_entity.type
_entity.pdbx_description
1 polymer ?
#
loop_
_entity_poly.entity_id
_entity_poly.type
_entity_poly.pdbx_seq_one_letter_code
_entity_poly.pdbx_strand_id
1 'polypeptide(L)'
;MRPKTTLPQSEWVPVYAFAWVLLWIFPSGFWIWATLVPLVLAKQGRFPWTDLSGRFDFRRSLSGFLLASGFTWIPACLLGLLFDFWHFRWPPLSVFWGLAFGAVVEEWFFRGYLQSRLRKTWVERPFILGGAAGPAIAWNAILFALAHVPTAGISGSWFLVFPGLALAWCRSRCGNLFPGIVLHLVFNLWLLGLTD
;
A
#
# COMPACT_ATOMS: atom_id res chain seq x y z
N MET A 1 -41.25 1.15 -4.71
CA MET A 1 -39.82 0.91 -5.03
C MET A 1 -39.20 2.26 -5.39
N ARG A 2 -38.01 2.63 -4.88
CA ARG A 2 -37.30 3.84 -5.34
C ARG A 2 -36.29 3.45 -6.44
N PRO A 3 -36.19 4.19 -7.56
CA PRO A 3 -35.19 3.92 -8.58
C PRO A 3 -33.80 4.28 -8.05
N LYS A 4 -32.80 3.45 -8.36
CA LYS A 4 -31.39 3.78 -8.12
C LYS A 4 -30.89 4.62 -9.29
N THR A 5 -30.69 5.91 -9.07
CA THR A 5 -30.03 6.81 -10.03
C THR A 5 -28.52 6.56 -10.02
N THR A 6 -28.05 5.67 -10.90
CA THR A 6 -26.63 5.56 -11.24
C THR A 6 -26.31 6.51 -12.38
N LEU A 7 -25.37 7.44 -12.17
CA LEU A 7 -24.91 8.37 -13.21
C LEU A 7 -24.26 7.61 -14.38
N PRO A 8 -24.44 8.05 -15.63
CA PRO A 8 -23.92 7.37 -16.82
C PRO A 8 -22.38 7.35 -16.84
N GLN A 9 -21.80 6.27 -17.40
CA GLN A 9 -20.35 6.05 -17.39
C GLN A 9 -19.51 7.15 -18.07
N SER A 10 -20.12 7.94 -18.96
CA SER A 10 -19.47 9.07 -19.66
C SER A 10 -19.09 10.24 -18.75
N GLU A 11 -19.79 10.46 -17.63
CA GLU A 11 -19.54 11.59 -16.72
C GLU A 11 -18.34 11.37 -15.78
N TRP A 12 -17.78 10.16 -15.76
CA TRP A 12 -16.67 9.81 -14.87
C TRP A 12 -15.30 10.24 -15.40
N VAL A 13 -15.15 10.36 -16.72
CA VAL A 13 -13.86 10.69 -17.36
C VAL A 13 -13.31 12.06 -16.93
N PRO A 14 -14.11 13.15 -16.87
CA PRO A 14 -13.64 14.45 -16.37
C PRO A 14 -13.26 14.42 -14.88
N VAL A 15 -13.98 13.65 -14.06
CA VAL A 15 -13.71 13.52 -12.61
C VAL A 15 -12.37 12.83 -12.37
N TYR A 16 -12.07 11.75 -13.12
CA TYR A 16 -10.76 11.10 -13.03
C TYR A 16 -9.64 11.96 -13.60
N ALA A 17 -9.86 12.69 -14.70
CA ALA A 17 -8.84 13.61 -15.26
C ALA A 17 -8.52 14.77 -14.29
N PHE A 18 -9.53 15.36 -13.66
CA PHE A 18 -9.35 16.41 -12.65
C PHE A 18 -8.66 15.88 -11.38
N ALA A 19 -9.00 14.66 -10.93
CA ALA A 19 -8.30 13.99 -9.85
C ALA A 19 -6.82 13.69 -10.18
N TRP A 20 -6.50 13.40 -11.45
CA TRP A 20 -5.12 13.21 -11.91
C TRP A 20 -4.28 14.49 -11.91
N VAL A 21 -4.87 15.66 -12.16
CA VAL A 21 -4.18 16.96 -12.02
C VAL A 21 -3.91 17.26 -10.53
N LEU A 22 -4.83 16.89 -9.63
CA LEU A 22 -4.63 17.07 -8.18
C LEU A 22 -3.58 16.12 -7.58
N LEU A 23 -3.32 14.95 -8.20
CA LEU A 23 -2.17 14.08 -7.87
C LEU A 23 -0.82 14.75 -8.17
N TRP A 24 -0.79 15.77 -9.05
CA TRP A 24 0.44 16.41 -9.53
C TRP A 24 0.89 17.61 -8.67
N ILE A 25 -0.04 18.24 -7.95
CA ILE A 25 0.21 19.48 -7.20
C ILE A 25 0.61 19.21 -5.74
N PHE A 26 0.26 18.04 -5.20
CA PHE A 26 0.49 17.69 -3.79
C PHE A 26 1.13 16.30 -3.64
N PRO A 27 2.37 16.21 -3.11
CA PRO A 27 2.97 14.93 -2.67
C PRO A 27 2.12 14.19 -1.62
N SER A 28 1.20 14.89 -0.96
CA SER A 28 0.23 14.33 -0.01
C SER A 28 -1.01 13.68 -0.64
N GLY A 29 -1.24 13.84 -1.95
CA GLY A 29 -2.48 13.41 -2.64
C GLY A 29 -2.75 11.90 -2.62
N PHE A 30 -1.70 11.08 -2.56
CA PHE A 30 -1.82 9.61 -2.42
C PHE A 30 -2.48 9.21 -1.08
N TRP A 31 -2.16 9.91 0.00
CA TRP A 31 -2.59 9.59 1.37
C TRP A 31 -4.04 9.95 1.66
N ILE A 32 -4.57 10.96 0.97
CA ILE A 32 -6.00 11.31 0.97
C ILE A 32 -6.84 10.13 0.45
N TRP A 33 -6.38 9.42 -0.59
CA TRP A 33 -7.10 8.23 -1.07
C TRP A 33 -6.85 6.99 -0.21
N ALA A 34 -5.65 6.83 0.37
CA ALA A 34 -5.40 5.78 1.37
C ALA A 34 -6.36 5.85 2.58
N THR A 35 -6.83 7.06 2.94
CA THR A 35 -7.84 7.28 3.99
C THR A 35 -9.29 7.31 3.48
N LEU A 36 -9.57 7.92 2.31
CA LEU A 36 -10.94 8.08 1.81
C LEU A 36 -11.52 6.84 1.10
N VAL A 37 -10.73 6.09 0.30
CA VAL A 37 -11.25 4.88 -0.38
C VAL A 37 -11.91 3.93 0.64
N PRO A 38 -11.28 3.60 1.79
CA PRO A 38 -11.86 2.61 2.66
C PRO A 38 -12.90 3.18 3.63
N LEU A 39 -12.95 4.51 3.85
CA LEU A 39 -14.08 5.19 4.50
C LEU A 39 -15.35 5.09 3.64
N VAL A 40 -15.23 5.31 2.32
CA VAL A 40 -16.34 5.14 1.36
C VAL A 40 -16.84 3.68 1.33
N LEU A 41 -15.93 2.71 1.44
CA LEU A 41 -16.29 1.28 1.53
C LEU A 41 -16.90 0.90 2.89
N ALA A 42 -16.44 1.50 4.00
CA ALA A 42 -17.00 1.27 5.34
C ALA A 42 -18.44 1.81 5.46
N LYS A 43 -18.73 2.97 4.84
CA LYS A 43 -20.07 3.60 4.81
C LYS A 43 -21.14 2.72 4.14
N GLN A 44 -20.77 1.63 3.46
CA GLN A 44 -21.68 0.65 2.85
C GLN A 44 -22.16 -0.45 3.83
N GLY A 45 -21.86 -0.34 5.14
CA GLY A 45 -22.62 -1.01 6.20
C GLY A 45 -22.41 -2.52 6.34
N ARG A 46 -21.15 -3.00 6.32
CA ARG A 46 -20.82 -4.44 6.50
C ARG A 46 -19.68 -4.68 7.51
N PHE A 47 -19.99 -4.78 8.80
CA PHE A 47 -19.07 -5.15 9.91
C PHE A 47 -19.82 -5.93 11.00
N PRO A 48 -19.20 -6.96 11.65
CA PRO A 48 -18.22 -6.75 12.73
C PRO A 48 -17.00 -7.74 12.77
N TRP A 49 -16.11 -7.56 13.75
CA TRP A 49 -15.05 -8.52 14.16
C TRP A 49 -15.65 -9.62 15.07
N THR A 50 -15.08 -10.82 15.31
CA THR A 50 -13.78 -11.46 14.95
C THR A 50 -14.04 -12.95 14.57
N ASP A 51 -13.01 -13.81 14.39
CA ASP A 51 -12.99 -15.23 14.82
C ASP A 51 -11.51 -15.65 15.06
N LEU A 52 -11.24 -16.72 15.83
CA LEU A 52 -9.90 -17.09 16.30
C LEU A 52 -9.08 -17.94 15.30
N SER A 53 -9.52 -18.11 14.05
CA SER A 53 -8.97 -19.12 13.12
C SER A 53 -7.68 -18.73 12.36
N GLY A 54 -7.10 -17.56 12.62
CA GLY A 54 -5.87 -17.10 11.97
C GLY A 54 -5.97 -16.77 10.47
N ARG A 55 -7.19 -16.77 9.90
CA ARG A 55 -7.40 -16.41 8.48
C ARG A 55 -7.41 -14.89 8.31
N PHE A 56 -6.58 -14.38 7.38
CA PHE A 56 -6.48 -12.96 7.07
C PHE A 56 -7.77 -12.43 6.42
N ASP A 57 -8.55 -11.63 7.16
CA ASP A 57 -9.71 -10.90 6.64
C ASP A 57 -9.28 -9.50 6.17
N PHE A 58 -9.38 -9.30 4.86
CA PHE A 58 -9.04 -8.08 4.17
C PHE A 58 -9.79 -6.82 4.67
N ARG A 59 -11.10 -6.93 4.94
CA ARG A 59 -11.91 -5.76 5.34
C ARG A 59 -11.54 -5.29 6.73
N ARG A 60 -11.30 -6.26 7.60
CA ARG A 60 -10.86 -6.08 8.98
C ARG A 60 -9.49 -5.41 9.02
N SER A 61 -8.49 -5.95 8.33
CA SER A 61 -7.16 -5.32 8.26
C SER A 61 -7.21 -3.89 7.72
N LEU A 62 -8.12 -3.59 6.78
CA LEU A 62 -8.29 -2.26 6.20
C LEU A 62 -8.89 -1.23 7.16
N SER A 63 -9.89 -1.60 7.97
CA SER A 63 -10.50 -0.67 8.93
C SER A 63 -9.62 -0.45 10.16
N GLY A 64 -8.90 -1.49 10.61
CA GLY A 64 -7.84 -1.34 11.61
C GLY A 64 -6.69 -0.46 11.10
N PHE A 65 -6.26 -0.67 9.86
CA PHE A 65 -5.28 0.18 9.17
C PHE A 65 -5.78 1.64 9.05
N LEU A 66 -7.05 1.86 8.70
CA LEU A 66 -7.62 3.21 8.62
C LEU A 66 -7.69 3.92 9.97
N LEU A 67 -8.10 3.22 11.02
CA LEU A 67 -8.18 3.80 12.36
C LEU A 67 -6.79 4.11 12.89
N ALA A 68 -5.84 3.18 12.75
CA ALA A 68 -4.45 3.42 13.12
C ALA A 68 -3.85 4.58 12.32
N SER A 69 -3.96 4.58 10.99
CA SER A 69 -3.39 5.62 10.13
C SER A 69 -4.04 6.99 10.33
N GLY A 70 -5.37 7.07 10.43
CA GLY A 70 -6.06 8.32 10.73
C GLY A 70 -5.68 8.88 12.11
N PHE A 71 -5.56 8.01 13.12
CA PHE A 71 -5.26 8.43 14.50
C PHE A 71 -3.78 8.75 14.74
N THR A 72 -2.84 8.18 13.98
CA THR A 72 -1.41 8.53 14.08
C THR A 72 -0.99 9.63 13.11
N TRP A 73 -1.45 9.60 11.85
CA TRP A 73 -0.97 10.51 10.81
C TRP A 73 -1.69 11.84 10.72
N ILE A 74 -2.98 11.94 11.09
CA ILE A 74 -3.61 13.27 11.13
C ILE A 74 -2.91 14.15 12.20
N PRO A 75 -2.66 13.67 13.43
CA PRO A 75 -1.83 14.41 14.39
C PRO A 75 -0.39 14.59 13.94
N ALA A 76 0.27 13.58 13.35
CA ALA A 76 1.67 13.71 12.91
C ALA A 76 1.86 14.67 11.73
N CYS A 77 0.91 14.75 10.78
CA CYS A 77 0.94 15.73 9.71
C CYS A 77 0.56 17.13 10.20
N LEU A 78 -0.39 17.27 11.14
CA LEU A 78 -0.68 18.56 11.77
C LEU A 78 0.50 19.06 12.60
N LEU A 79 1.16 18.17 13.36
CA LEU A 79 2.41 18.48 14.05
C LEU A 79 3.53 18.78 13.06
N GLY A 80 3.70 18.02 11.98
CA GLY A 80 4.66 18.29 10.92
C GLY A 80 4.47 19.67 10.30
N LEU A 81 3.24 20.04 9.93
CA LEU A 81 2.90 21.38 9.42
C LEU A 81 3.12 22.50 10.46
N LEU A 82 3.02 22.20 11.75
CA LEU A 82 3.37 23.13 12.84
C LEU A 82 4.87 23.20 13.12
N PHE A 83 5.62 22.13 12.83
CA PHE A 83 7.06 22.00 13.12
C PHE A 83 7.96 22.34 11.92
N ASP A 84 7.54 22.15 10.67
CA ASP A 84 8.30 22.57 9.46
C ASP A 84 8.48 24.10 9.39
N PHE A 85 7.73 24.86 10.20
CA PHE A 85 7.98 26.29 10.46
C PHE A 85 9.26 26.57 11.26
N TRP A 86 9.89 25.56 11.85
CA TRP A 86 11.11 25.64 12.64
C TRP A 86 12.12 24.64 12.09
N HIS A 87 13.35 25.06 11.78
CA HIS A 87 14.35 24.24 11.06
C HIS A 87 14.91 23.04 11.87
N PHE A 88 14.05 22.08 12.23
CA PHE A 88 14.40 20.91 13.02
C PHE A 88 14.82 19.77 12.09
N ARG A 89 16.08 19.34 12.19
CA ARG A 89 16.54 18.09 11.55
C ARG A 89 15.67 16.95 12.07
N TRP A 90 14.94 16.28 11.18
CA TRP A 90 14.06 15.17 11.52
C TRP A 90 14.84 14.13 12.34
N PRO A 91 14.43 13.83 13.59
CA PRO A 91 15.17 12.88 14.42
C PRO A 91 15.14 11.49 13.76
N PRO A 92 16.21 10.66 13.88
CA PRO A 92 16.28 9.36 13.21
C PRO A 92 15.04 8.46 13.42
N LEU A 93 14.38 8.61 14.57
CA LEU A 93 13.15 7.90 14.91
C LEU A 93 11.95 8.25 14.03
N SER A 94 11.76 9.51 13.60
CA SER A 94 10.62 9.87 12.74
C SER A 94 10.80 9.39 11.30
N VAL A 95 12.04 9.41 10.80
CA VAL A 95 12.39 8.79 9.50
C VAL A 95 12.11 7.28 9.56
N PHE A 96 12.58 6.59 10.60
CA PHE A 96 12.29 5.17 10.82
C PHE A 96 10.78 4.88 10.84
N TRP A 97 9.97 5.67 11.55
CA TRP A 97 8.51 5.49 11.58
C TRP A 97 7.86 5.71 10.21
N GLY A 98 8.32 6.69 9.43
CA GLY A 98 7.85 6.91 8.06
C GLY A 98 8.12 5.70 7.16
N LEU A 99 9.36 5.19 7.17
CA LEU A 99 9.76 4.02 6.38
C LEU A 99 9.02 2.73 6.82
N ALA A 100 8.85 2.53 8.13
CA ALA A 100 8.15 1.36 8.68
C ALA A 100 6.66 1.40 8.37
N PHE A 101 6.02 2.58 8.47
CA PHE A 101 4.63 2.74 8.13
C PHE A 101 4.38 2.58 6.63
N GLY A 102 5.21 3.18 5.77
CA GLY A 102 5.16 2.99 4.32
C GLY A 102 5.21 1.51 3.93
N ALA A 103 6.19 0.77 4.47
CA ALA A 103 6.28 -0.68 4.30
C ALA A 103 5.00 -1.43 4.74
N VAL A 104 4.38 -1.06 5.87
CA VAL A 104 3.09 -1.65 6.29
C VAL A 104 1.97 -1.36 5.27
N VAL A 105 1.84 -0.13 4.77
CA VAL A 105 0.81 0.26 3.79
C VAL A 105 0.97 -0.54 2.50
N GLU A 106 2.20 -0.58 1.99
CA GLU A 106 2.52 -1.17 0.70
C GLU A 106 2.44 -2.70 0.75
N GLU A 107 2.97 -3.36 1.78
CA GLU A 107 2.78 -4.81 1.93
C GLU A 107 1.30 -5.16 2.09
N TRP A 108 0.54 -4.36 2.84
CA TRP A 108 -0.91 -4.58 2.97
C TRP A 108 -1.64 -4.46 1.61
N PHE A 109 -1.32 -3.46 0.79
CA PHE A 109 -1.93 -3.32 -0.53
C PHE A 109 -1.41 -4.36 -1.53
N PHE A 110 -0.10 -4.44 -1.77
CA PHE A 110 0.47 -5.31 -2.80
C PHE A 110 0.34 -6.78 -2.41
N ARG A 111 0.75 -7.18 -1.20
CA ARG A 111 0.85 -8.60 -0.79
C ARG A 111 -0.41 -9.07 -0.06
N GLY A 112 -1.12 -8.16 0.62
CA GLY A 112 -2.41 -8.43 1.25
C GLY A 112 -3.56 -8.46 0.24
N TYR A 113 -3.77 -7.38 -0.51
CA TYR A 113 -4.88 -7.25 -1.48
C TYR A 113 -4.51 -7.79 -2.87
N LEU A 114 -3.60 -7.14 -3.58
CA LEU A 114 -3.41 -7.33 -5.01
C LEU A 114 -2.96 -8.76 -5.33
N GLN A 115 -1.92 -9.27 -4.67
CA GLN A 115 -1.45 -10.65 -4.85
C GLN A 115 -2.58 -11.66 -4.57
N SER A 116 -3.33 -11.47 -3.47
CA SER A 116 -4.50 -12.32 -3.14
C SER A 116 -5.64 -12.26 -4.16
N ARG A 117 -5.72 -11.20 -4.99
CA ARG A 117 -6.68 -11.11 -6.11
C ARG A 117 -6.13 -11.79 -7.35
N LEU A 118 -4.87 -11.56 -7.73
CA LEU A 118 -4.22 -12.20 -8.88
C LEU A 118 -4.16 -13.73 -8.73
N ARG A 119 -3.93 -14.23 -7.51
CA ARG A 119 -3.96 -15.67 -7.16
C ARG A 119 -5.31 -16.35 -7.34
N LYS A 120 -6.41 -15.60 -7.50
CA LYS A 120 -7.73 -16.18 -7.84
C LYS A 120 -7.90 -16.43 -9.33
N THR A 121 -7.06 -15.80 -10.17
CA THR A 121 -7.11 -15.90 -11.63
C THR A 121 -6.06 -16.89 -12.16
N TRP A 122 -4.90 -16.98 -11.51
CA TRP A 122 -3.79 -17.80 -11.98
C TRP A 122 -3.33 -18.83 -10.95
N VAL A 123 -3.09 -20.05 -11.42
CA VAL A 123 -2.46 -21.12 -10.64
C VAL A 123 -1.00 -20.79 -10.43
N GLU A 124 -0.56 -20.79 -9.17
CA GLU A 124 0.85 -20.78 -8.80
C GLU A 124 1.37 -22.22 -8.65
N ARG A 125 2.66 -22.42 -8.90
CA ARG A 125 3.35 -23.69 -8.70
C ARG A 125 4.30 -23.59 -7.49
N PRO A 126 4.58 -24.71 -6.78
CA PRO A 126 5.65 -24.76 -5.79
C PRO A 126 6.98 -24.30 -6.42
N PHE A 127 7.80 -23.62 -5.62
CA PHE A 127 9.08 -23.07 -6.04
C PHE A 127 10.16 -23.27 -4.98
N ILE A 128 11.37 -22.83 -5.31
CA ILE A 128 12.58 -22.92 -4.47
C ILE A 128 12.30 -22.41 -3.04
N LEU A 129 12.91 -23.09 -2.07
CA LEU A 129 12.79 -22.84 -0.62
C LEU A 129 11.35 -22.93 -0.07
N GLY A 130 10.42 -23.58 -0.79
CA GLY A 130 9.05 -23.87 -0.34
C GLY A 130 8.06 -22.71 -0.53
N GLY A 131 8.45 -21.66 -1.27
CA GLY A 131 7.52 -20.63 -1.71
C GLY A 131 6.73 -21.09 -2.93
N ALA A 132 5.96 -20.17 -3.51
CA ALA A 132 5.34 -20.37 -4.81
C ALA A 132 5.96 -19.46 -5.87
N ALA A 133 5.80 -19.83 -7.14
CA ALA A 133 6.09 -19.00 -8.31
C ALA A 133 4.95 -19.10 -9.33
N GLY A 134 4.70 -18.03 -10.06
CA GLY A 134 3.67 -17.99 -11.09
C GLY A 134 3.30 -16.56 -11.51
N PRO A 135 2.35 -16.41 -12.46
CA PRO A 135 1.99 -15.11 -13.01
C PRO A 135 1.52 -14.11 -11.95
N ALA A 136 0.84 -14.57 -10.90
CA ALA A 136 0.38 -13.70 -9.81
C ALA A 136 1.52 -13.00 -9.06
N ILE A 137 2.67 -13.67 -8.89
CA ILE A 137 3.85 -13.11 -8.21
C ILE A 137 4.61 -12.17 -9.16
N ALA A 138 4.78 -12.56 -10.42
CA ALA A 138 5.42 -11.72 -11.44
C ALA A 138 4.65 -10.40 -11.66
N TRP A 139 3.33 -10.48 -11.88
CA TRP A 139 2.49 -9.29 -12.05
C TRP A 139 2.41 -8.43 -10.79
N ASN A 140 2.45 -9.03 -9.58
CA ASN A 140 2.50 -8.24 -8.35
C ASN A 140 3.79 -7.41 -8.27
N ALA A 141 4.94 -8.01 -8.57
CA ALA A 141 6.23 -7.34 -8.58
C ALA A 141 6.34 -6.27 -9.67
N ILE A 142 5.81 -6.53 -10.87
CA ILE A 142 5.75 -5.54 -11.96
C ILE A 142 4.86 -4.35 -11.57
N LEU A 143 3.68 -4.60 -10.99
CA LEU A 143 2.79 -3.50 -10.57
C LEU A 143 3.33 -2.72 -9.37
N PHE A 144 4.09 -3.38 -8.47
CA PHE A 144 4.84 -2.73 -7.41
C PHE A 144 5.91 -1.77 -7.98
N ALA A 145 6.73 -2.25 -8.91
CA ALA A 145 7.70 -1.45 -9.63
C ALA A 145 7.06 -0.25 -10.37
N LEU A 146 5.98 -0.49 -11.13
CA LEU A 146 5.32 0.57 -11.89
C LEU A 146 4.69 1.66 -11.00
N ALA A 147 4.25 1.33 -9.78
CA ALA A 147 3.76 2.33 -8.82
C ALA A 147 4.86 3.31 -8.35
N HIS A 148 6.13 2.94 -8.49
CA HIS A 148 7.28 3.76 -8.13
C HIS A 148 7.81 4.64 -9.27
N VAL A 149 7.25 4.57 -10.48
CA VAL A 149 7.68 5.42 -11.62
C VAL A 149 7.68 6.92 -11.29
N PRO A 150 6.73 7.48 -10.51
CA PRO A 150 6.77 8.89 -10.13
C PRO A 150 7.93 9.29 -9.21
N THR A 151 8.50 8.35 -8.44
CA THR A 151 9.56 8.63 -7.44
C THR A 151 10.94 8.15 -7.86
N ALA A 152 11.03 7.02 -8.55
CA ALA A 152 12.27 6.40 -9.01
C ALA A 152 12.54 6.57 -10.53
N GLY A 153 11.60 7.16 -11.26
CA GLY A 153 11.63 7.19 -12.73
C GLY A 153 11.43 5.80 -13.37
N ILE A 154 11.34 5.74 -14.70
CA ILE A 154 11.12 4.48 -15.42
C ILE A 154 12.28 3.50 -15.21
N SER A 155 13.53 3.98 -15.32
CA SER A 155 14.73 3.15 -15.17
C SER A 155 14.90 2.62 -13.74
N GLY A 156 14.79 3.48 -12.73
CA GLY A 156 14.88 3.08 -11.32
C GLY A 156 13.79 2.09 -10.93
N SER A 157 12.56 2.30 -11.41
CA SER A 157 11.43 1.41 -11.14
C SER A 157 11.64 -0.03 -11.62
N TRP A 158 12.30 -0.25 -12.75
CA TRP A 158 12.57 -1.61 -13.23
C TRP A 158 13.47 -2.40 -12.27
N PHE A 159 14.38 -1.75 -11.54
CA PHE A 159 15.17 -2.41 -10.49
C PHE A 159 14.29 -2.81 -9.28
N LEU A 160 13.18 -2.13 -9.04
CA LEU A 160 12.26 -2.46 -7.94
C LEU A 160 11.40 -3.71 -8.22
N VAL A 161 11.47 -4.30 -9.43
CA VAL A 161 10.89 -5.63 -9.68
C VAL A 161 11.58 -6.71 -8.84
N PHE A 162 12.90 -6.62 -8.60
CA PHE A 162 13.64 -7.62 -7.82
C PHE A 162 13.22 -7.67 -6.33
N PRO A 163 13.23 -6.57 -5.55
CA PRO A 163 12.65 -6.58 -4.20
C PRO A 163 11.13 -6.85 -4.27
N GLY A 164 10.46 -6.40 -5.33
CA GLY A 164 9.06 -6.71 -5.62
C GLY A 164 8.75 -8.20 -5.59
N LEU A 165 9.58 -9.00 -6.28
CA LEU A 165 9.52 -10.46 -6.35
C LEU A 165 9.87 -11.11 -5.01
N ALA A 166 10.92 -10.65 -4.33
CA ALA A 166 11.34 -11.19 -3.03
C ALA A 166 10.22 -11.08 -1.99
N LEU A 167 9.58 -9.92 -1.89
CA LEU A 167 8.47 -9.65 -0.98
C LEU A 167 7.22 -10.49 -1.33
N ALA A 168 6.87 -10.59 -2.62
CA ALA A 168 5.77 -11.44 -3.09
C ALA A 168 6.04 -12.95 -2.87
N TRP A 169 7.31 -13.38 -2.93
CA TRP A 169 7.74 -14.73 -2.54
C TRP A 169 7.65 -14.94 -1.02
N CYS A 170 8.09 -13.98 -0.19
CA CYS A 170 7.91 -14.05 1.27
C CYS A 170 6.42 -14.22 1.63
N ARG A 171 5.53 -13.48 0.96
CA ARG A 171 4.07 -13.62 1.15
C ARG A 171 3.54 -15.01 0.78
N SER A 172 4.06 -15.62 -0.28
CA SER A 172 3.64 -16.97 -0.72
C SER A 172 4.22 -18.07 0.17
N ARG A 173 5.48 -17.91 0.63
CA ARG A 173 6.19 -18.84 1.51
C ARG A 173 5.67 -18.88 2.95
N CYS A 174 5.38 -17.72 3.53
CA CYS A 174 5.11 -17.57 4.96
C CYS A 174 3.61 -17.49 5.30
N GLY A 175 2.74 -17.39 4.30
CA GLY A 175 1.28 -17.31 4.51
C GLY A 175 0.77 -16.01 5.13
N ASN A 176 1.66 -15.10 5.57
CA ASN A 176 1.35 -13.86 6.28
C ASN A 176 2.18 -12.66 5.75
N LEU A 177 1.92 -11.45 6.27
CA LEU A 177 2.54 -10.20 5.80
C LEU A 177 3.81 -9.78 6.56
N PHE A 178 4.00 -10.26 7.80
CA PHE A 178 5.00 -9.68 8.71
C PHE A 178 6.46 -9.83 8.22
N PRO A 179 6.91 -10.99 7.70
CA PRO A 179 8.23 -11.11 7.07
C PRO A 179 8.42 -10.19 5.85
N GLY A 180 7.35 -9.94 5.08
CA GLY A 180 7.39 -8.96 3.98
C GLY A 180 7.61 -7.55 4.51
N ILE A 181 6.86 -7.14 5.54
CA ILE A 181 6.98 -5.80 6.16
C ILE A 181 8.38 -5.57 6.72
N VAL A 182 8.94 -6.57 7.42
CA VAL A 182 10.32 -6.48 7.96
C VAL A 182 11.35 -6.40 6.84
N LEU A 183 11.24 -7.25 5.81
CA LEU A 183 12.17 -7.23 4.67
C LEU A 183 12.08 -5.92 3.88
N HIS A 184 10.88 -5.37 3.69
CA HIS A 184 10.65 -4.09 3.02
C HIS A 184 11.28 -2.95 3.83
N LEU A 185 11.06 -2.89 5.15
CA LEU A 185 11.72 -1.91 6.02
C LEU A 185 13.26 -2.01 5.93
N VAL A 186 13.83 -3.22 5.86
CA VAL A 186 15.27 -3.42 5.64
C VAL A 186 15.72 -2.86 4.29
N PHE A 187 14.97 -3.08 3.21
CA PHE A 187 15.27 -2.47 1.91
C PHE A 187 15.19 -0.94 1.94
N ASN A 188 14.22 -0.37 2.65
CA ASN A 188 14.06 1.08 2.78
C ASN A 188 15.23 1.71 3.56
N LEU A 189 15.66 1.08 4.66
CA LEU A 189 16.81 1.51 5.45
C LEU A 189 18.12 1.36 4.66
N TRP A 190 18.27 0.28 3.88
CA TRP A 190 19.42 0.09 3.00
C TRP A 190 19.48 1.17 1.91
N LEU A 191 18.35 1.49 1.27
CA LEU A 191 18.29 2.52 0.24
C LEU A 191 18.62 3.91 0.80
N LEU A 192 18.11 4.25 1.99
CA LEU A 192 18.45 5.50 2.67
C LEU A 192 19.97 5.60 2.93
N GLY A 193 20.58 4.53 3.45
CA GLY A 193 22.03 4.47 3.69
C GLY A 193 22.90 4.39 2.44
N LEU A 194 22.32 4.36 1.23
CA LEU A 194 23.02 4.55 -0.05
C LEU A 194 22.90 5.99 -0.60
N THR A 195 22.08 6.83 0.03
CA THR A 195 21.83 8.23 -0.39
C THR A 195 22.46 9.29 0.52
N ASP A 196 23.08 8.85 1.63
CA ASP A 196 23.92 9.65 2.53
C ASP A 196 25.42 9.51 2.18
#